data_AF-A0A3N2KQD9-F1
#
_entry.id   AF-A0A3N2KQD9-F1
#
_cell.length_a   1.000
_cell.length_b   1.000
_cell.length_c   1.000
_cell.angle_alpha   90.00
_cell.angle_beta   90.00
_cell.angle_gamma   90.00
#
_symmetry.space_group_name_H-M   'P 1'
#
loop_
_entity.id
_entity.type
_entity.pdbx_description
1 polymer ?
#
loop_
_entity_poly.entity_id
_entity_poly.type
_entity_poly.pdbx_seq_one_letter_code
_entity_poly.pdbx_strand_id
1 'polypeptide(L)'
;MLKRKAPLTFDNALSRAADLCARCEQCSPDILKKLASWGINASDSAKIIRRLEELNFLDDMRFAKAYAHDKLHFSGWGRRKICQGLWVKRLPPDIIDHACDDIDEEEDEYRTIALRVMKAKIRQLKEWPLSRESKLKVVKFAMTRGFEYPLIVNIFRTEIAMMLTEENQ
;
A
#
# COMPACT_ATOMS: atom_id res chain seq x y z
N MET A 1 9.31 -35.31 2.48
CA MET A 1 8.20 -35.51 1.53
C MET A 1 7.00 -34.68 1.98
N LEU A 2 6.65 -33.61 1.26
CA LEU A 2 5.45 -32.82 1.55
C LEU A 2 4.23 -33.68 1.19
N LYS A 3 3.45 -34.11 2.18
CA LYS A 3 2.15 -34.76 1.96
C LYS A 3 1.27 -33.77 1.19
N ARG A 4 0.97 -34.06 -0.08
CA ARG A 4 -0.08 -33.34 -0.82
C ARG A 4 -1.38 -33.53 -0.05
N LYS A 5 -1.91 -32.46 0.55
CA LYS A 5 -3.28 -32.46 1.08
C LYS A 5 -4.23 -32.77 -0.07
N ALA A 6 -5.21 -33.63 0.17
CA ALA A 6 -6.28 -33.89 -0.79
C ALA A 6 -6.90 -32.55 -1.23
N PRO A 7 -7.27 -32.40 -2.51
CA PRO A 7 -7.91 -31.18 -2.99
C PRO A 7 -9.16 -30.92 -2.18
N LEU A 8 -9.38 -29.66 -1.81
CA LEU A 8 -10.62 -29.27 -1.13
C LEU A 8 -11.79 -29.46 -2.10
N THR A 9 -12.96 -29.80 -1.57
CA THR A 9 -14.20 -29.74 -2.34
C THR A 9 -14.56 -28.29 -2.62
N PHE A 10 -15.41 -28.06 -3.62
CA PHE A 10 -15.89 -26.72 -3.98
C PHE A 10 -16.46 -25.97 -2.77
N ASP A 11 -17.39 -26.57 -2.04
CA ASP A 11 -18.07 -25.92 -0.91
C ASP A 11 -17.11 -25.61 0.24
N ASN A 12 -16.18 -26.52 0.53
CA ASN A 12 -15.17 -26.30 1.56
C ASN A 12 -14.18 -25.19 1.17
N ALA A 13 -13.83 -25.08 -0.11
CA ALA A 13 -12.99 -24.01 -0.61
C ALA A 13 -13.70 -22.65 -0.59
N LEU A 14 -14.99 -22.62 -0.99
CA LEU A 14 -15.82 -21.43 -0.93
C LEU A 14 -15.97 -20.92 0.51
N SER A 15 -16.39 -21.78 1.44
CA SER A 15 -16.52 -21.43 2.86
C SER A 15 -15.20 -20.92 3.43
N ARG A 16 -14.10 -21.61 3.16
CA ARG A 16 -12.78 -21.20 3.65
C ARG A 16 -12.29 -19.88 3.05
N ALA A 17 -12.60 -19.61 1.78
CA ALA A 17 -12.27 -18.34 1.14
C ALA A 17 -13.10 -17.20 1.72
N ALA A 18 -14.41 -17.42 1.93
CA ALA A 18 -15.29 -16.46 2.57
C ALA A 18 -14.79 -16.10 3.99
N ASP A 19 -14.38 -17.09 4.79
CA ASP A 19 -13.80 -16.86 6.11
C ASP A 19 -12.53 -16.00 6.08
N LEU A 20 -11.71 -16.11 5.03
CA LEU A 20 -10.52 -15.27 4.89
C LEU A 20 -10.91 -13.83 4.58
N CYS A 21 -11.84 -13.65 3.66
CA CYS A 21 -12.36 -12.33 3.28
C CYS A 21 -13.09 -11.65 4.44
N ALA A 22 -13.82 -12.40 5.26
CA ALA A 22 -14.52 -11.88 6.43
C ALA A 22 -13.58 -11.37 7.54
N ARG A 23 -12.36 -11.93 7.64
CA ARG A 23 -11.37 -11.51 8.64
C ARG A 23 -10.56 -10.29 8.22
N CYS A 24 -10.33 -10.14 6.92
CA CYS A 24 -9.50 -9.07 6.37
C CYS A 24 -9.74 -8.96 4.88
N GLU A 25 -9.67 -7.74 4.34
CA GLU A 25 -9.79 -7.50 2.91
C GLU A 25 -8.82 -8.37 2.11
N GLN A 26 -9.33 -8.96 1.04
CA GLN A 26 -8.57 -9.79 0.10
C GLN A 26 -8.76 -9.25 -1.31
N CYS A 27 -7.81 -9.56 -2.19
CA CYS A 27 -7.97 -9.34 -3.63
C CYS A 27 -8.10 -10.66 -4.39
N SER A 28 -8.78 -10.61 -5.53
CA SER A 28 -9.04 -11.74 -6.41
C SER A 28 -7.77 -12.48 -6.82
N PRO A 29 -6.65 -11.81 -7.19
CA PRO A 29 -5.41 -12.51 -7.52
C PRO A 29 -4.84 -13.34 -6.36
N ASP A 30 -5.00 -12.89 -5.11
CA ASP A 30 -4.52 -13.61 -3.94
C ASP A 30 -5.45 -14.76 -3.55
N ILE A 31 -6.77 -14.60 -3.69
CA ILE A 31 -7.72 -15.70 -3.51
C ILE A 31 -7.52 -16.78 -4.57
N LEU A 32 -7.34 -16.41 -5.85
CA LEU A 32 -7.05 -17.37 -6.92
C LEU A 32 -5.78 -18.19 -6.65
N LYS A 33 -4.70 -17.55 -6.17
CA LYS A 33 -3.48 -18.26 -5.75
C LYS A 33 -3.76 -19.25 -4.60
N LYS A 34 -4.59 -18.87 -3.62
CA LYS A 34 -4.97 -19.75 -2.51
C LYS A 34 -5.80 -20.94 -3.00
N LEU A 35 -6.80 -20.71 -3.84
CA LEU A 35 -7.64 -21.77 -4.42
C LEU A 35 -6.81 -22.78 -5.22
N ALA A 36 -5.87 -22.30 -6.05
CA ALA A 36 -4.92 -23.16 -6.75
C ALA A 36 -4.05 -23.97 -5.78
N SER A 37 -3.57 -23.36 -4.69
CA SER A 37 -2.80 -24.06 -3.64
C SER A 37 -3.61 -25.12 -2.88
N TRP A 38 -4.94 -25.02 -2.90
CA TRP A 38 -5.87 -25.99 -2.32
C TRP A 38 -6.31 -27.06 -3.32
N GLY A 39 -5.76 -27.05 -4.54
CA GLY A 39 -6.06 -28.04 -5.57
C GLY A 39 -7.36 -27.78 -6.34
N ILE A 40 -7.92 -26.58 -6.25
CA ILE A 40 -9.11 -26.20 -7.01
C ILE A 40 -8.68 -25.83 -8.44
N ASN A 41 -9.37 -26.39 -9.43
CA ASN A 41 -9.12 -26.09 -10.84
C ASN A 41 -9.55 -24.65 -11.21
N ALA A 42 -9.12 -24.16 -12.37
CA ALA A 42 -9.39 -22.78 -12.78
C ALA A 42 -10.88 -22.48 -12.99
N SER A 43 -11.66 -23.43 -13.53
CA SER A 43 -13.10 -23.26 -13.76
C SER A 43 -13.86 -23.08 -12.45
N ASP A 44 -13.59 -23.94 -11.48
CA ASP A 44 -14.23 -23.85 -10.16
C ASP A 44 -13.72 -22.66 -9.35
N SER A 45 -12.44 -22.30 -9.50
CA SER A 45 -11.91 -21.09 -8.87
C SER A 45 -12.62 -19.82 -9.36
N ALA A 46 -12.89 -19.72 -10.66
CA ALA A 46 -13.63 -18.59 -11.22
C ALA A 46 -15.07 -18.51 -10.69
N LYS A 47 -15.75 -19.65 -10.54
CA LYS A 47 -17.09 -19.72 -9.92
C LYS A 47 -17.07 -19.30 -8.46
N ILE A 48 -16.04 -19.72 -7.70
CA ILE A 48 -15.88 -19.32 -6.29
C ILE A 48 -15.65 -17.81 -6.19
N ILE A 49 -14.75 -17.23 -6.99
CA ILE A 49 -14.52 -15.78 -7.02
C ILE A 49 -15.82 -15.03 -7.27
N ARG A 50 -16.55 -15.38 -8.34
CA ARG A 50 -17.84 -14.77 -8.65
C ARG A 50 -18.83 -14.87 -7.50
N ARG A 51 -18.89 -16.02 -6.82
CA ARG A 51 -19.79 -16.20 -5.68
C ARG A 51 -19.40 -15.33 -4.49
N LEU A 52 -18.10 -15.14 -4.25
CA LEU A 52 -17.61 -14.25 -3.19
C LEU A 52 -17.93 -12.78 -3.51
N GLU A 53 -17.80 -12.37 -4.77
CA GLU A 53 -18.18 -11.03 -5.25
C GLU A 53 -19.69 -10.79 -5.11
N GLU A 54 -20.52 -11.74 -5.57
CA GLU A 54 -21.99 -11.67 -5.44
C GLU A 54 -22.46 -11.56 -3.98
N LEU A 55 -21.72 -12.16 -3.06
CA LEU A 55 -21.98 -12.11 -1.62
C LEU A 55 -21.25 -10.94 -0.93
N ASN A 56 -20.59 -10.07 -1.69
CA ASN A 56 -19.81 -8.91 -1.22
C ASN A 56 -18.65 -9.26 -0.25
N PHE A 57 -18.21 -10.52 -0.22
CA PHE A 57 -17.01 -10.90 0.53
C PHE A 57 -15.74 -10.42 -0.17
N LEU A 58 -15.74 -10.33 -1.50
CA LEU A 58 -14.57 -9.96 -2.27
C LEU A 58 -14.87 -8.76 -3.17
N ASP A 59 -14.02 -7.74 -3.07
CA ASP A 59 -14.10 -6.53 -3.88
C ASP A 59 -12.67 -5.97 -4.04
N ASP A 60 -12.14 -6.03 -5.26
CA ASP A 60 -10.78 -5.60 -5.57
C ASP A 60 -10.59 -4.08 -5.40
N MET A 61 -11.62 -3.28 -5.65
CA MET A 61 -11.58 -1.84 -5.44
C MET A 61 -11.54 -1.51 -3.96
N ARG A 62 -12.41 -2.15 -3.16
CA ARG A 62 -12.39 -2.01 -1.69
C ARG A 62 -11.04 -2.39 -1.11
N PHE A 63 -10.46 -3.50 -1.58
CA PHE A 63 -9.12 -3.91 -1.17
C PHE A 63 -8.06 -2.87 -1.56
N ALA A 64 -8.09 -2.35 -2.79
CA ALA A 64 -7.08 -1.42 -3.29
C ALA A 64 -7.06 -0.11 -2.49
N LYS A 65 -8.24 0.45 -2.20
CA LYS A 65 -8.39 1.65 -1.37
C LYS A 65 -7.90 1.42 0.07
N ALA A 66 -8.32 0.32 0.69
CA ALA A 66 -7.87 -0.04 2.04
C ALA A 66 -6.34 -0.24 2.09
N TYR A 67 -5.78 -0.90 1.08
CA TYR A 67 -4.33 -1.08 0.96
C TYR A 67 -3.60 0.26 0.81
N ALA A 68 -4.09 1.16 -0.04
CA ALA A 68 -3.50 2.47 -0.25
C ALA A 68 -3.48 3.30 1.05
N HIS A 69 -4.63 3.40 1.72
CA HIS A 69 -4.77 4.02 3.02
C HIS A 69 -3.79 3.41 4.04
N ASP A 70 -3.77 2.09 4.22
CA ASP A 70 -2.89 1.47 5.20
C ASP A 70 -1.40 1.70 4.92
N LYS A 71 -1.01 1.67 3.64
CA LYS A 71 0.37 1.92 3.24
C LYS A 71 0.76 3.38 3.42
N LEU A 72 -0.14 4.32 3.17
CA LEU A 72 0.11 5.73 3.40
C LEU A 72 0.22 6.02 4.91
N HIS A 73 -0.81 5.68 5.69
CA HIS A 73 -0.93 6.09 7.09
C HIS A 73 -0.01 5.33 8.03
N PHE A 74 0.13 4.02 7.87
CA PHE A 74 0.91 3.19 8.80
C PHE A 74 2.29 2.84 8.27
N SER A 75 2.42 2.60 6.96
CA SER A 75 3.73 2.31 6.37
C SER A 75 4.49 3.59 5.97
N GLY A 76 3.81 4.74 5.81
CA GLY A 76 4.41 5.99 5.33
C GLY A 76 4.85 5.94 3.87
N TRP A 77 4.20 5.12 3.05
CA TRP A 77 4.52 5.00 1.63
C TRP A 77 3.89 6.16 0.86
N GLY A 78 4.62 6.68 -0.12
CA GLY A 78 4.09 7.61 -1.09
C GLY A 78 3.41 6.90 -2.26
N ARG A 79 2.62 7.66 -3.04
CA ARG A 79 1.79 7.19 -4.15
C ARG A 79 2.52 6.21 -5.07
N ARG A 80 3.72 6.56 -5.54
CA ARG A 80 4.50 5.69 -6.45
C ARG A 80 4.74 4.30 -5.90
N LYS A 81 5.03 4.19 -4.60
CA LYS A 81 5.30 2.90 -3.94
C LYS A 81 4.01 2.12 -3.65
N ILE A 82 2.92 2.83 -3.37
CA ILE A 82 1.59 2.25 -3.21
C ILE A 82 1.13 1.64 -4.53
N CYS A 83 1.15 2.41 -5.63
CA CYS A 83 0.74 1.91 -6.95
C CYS A 83 1.62 0.73 -7.39
N GLN A 84 2.94 0.78 -7.14
CA GLN A 84 3.83 -0.38 -7.37
C GLN A 84 3.42 -1.61 -6.54
N GLY A 85 3.04 -1.41 -5.28
CA GLY A 85 2.58 -2.48 -4.40
C GLY A 85 1.30 -3.15 -4.92
N LEU A 86 0.33 -2.36 -5.36
CA LEU A 86 -0.91 -2.84 -5.98
C LEU A 86 -0.64 -3.55 -7.32
N TRP A 87 0.31 -3.05 -8.12
CA TRP A 87 0.74 -3.71 -9.35
C TRP A 87 1.36 -5.09 -9.08
N VAL A 88 2.19 -5.22 -8.04
CA VAL A 88 2.75 -6.52 -7.60
C VAL A 88 1.64 -7.47 -7.13
N LYS A 89 0.54 -6.95 -6.58
CA LYS A 89 -0.67 -7.74 -6.26
C LYS A 89 -1.41 -8.22 -7.50
N ARG A 90 -1.08 -7.72 -8.70
CA ARG A 90 -1.69 -8.03 -10.00
C ARG A 90 -3.15 -7.56 -10.10
N LEU A 91 -3.44 -6.42 -9.49
CA LEU A 91 -4.74 -5.78 -9.67
C LEU A 91 -4.85 -5.15 -11.06
N PRO A 92 -6.07 -5.04 -11.62
CA PRO A 92 -6.34 -4.32 -12.86
C PRO A 92 -5.84 -2.87 -12.81
N PRO A 93 -5.28 -2.32 -13.90
CA PRO A 93 -4.76 -0.94 -13.93
C PRO A 93 -5.79 0.11 -13.51
N ASP A 94 -7.05 -0.03 -13.96
CA ASP A 94 -8.15 0.88 -13.63
C ASP A 94 -8.44 0.94 -12.11
N ILE A 95 -8.34 -0.20 -11.42
CA ILE A 95 -8.48 -0.28 -9.97
C ILE A 95 -7.30 0.38 -9.27
N ILE A 96 -6.09 0.21 -9.80
CA ILE A 96 -4.87 0.82 -9.24
C ILE A 96 -4.94 2.34 -9.39
N ASP A 97 -5.31 2.81 -10.57
CA ASP A 97 -5.39 4.24 -10.89
C ASP A 97 -6.42 4.90 -9.96
N HIS A 98 -7.62 4.35 -9.84
CA HIS A 98 -8.65 4.89 -8.94
C HIS A 98 -8.19 4.91 -7.47
N ALA A 99 -7.55 3.85 -6.99
CA ALA A 99 -7.07 3.82 -5.60
C ALA A 99 -5.90 4.81 -5.36
N CYS A 100 -5.16 5.17 -6.41
CA CYS A 100 -4.10 6.17 -6.34
C CYS A 100 -4.64 7.61 -6.52
N ASP A 101 -5.73 7.81 -7.25
CA ASP A 101 -6.40 9.12 -7.42
C ASP A 101 -7.01 9.63 -6.10
N ASP A 102 -7.58 8.74 -5.28
CA ASP A 102 -8.08 9.07 -3.94
C ASP A 102 -6.98 9.71 -3.06
N ILE A 103 -5.70 9.34 -3.25
CA ILE A 103 -4.57 9.95 -2.52
C ILE A 103 -4.32 11.38 -3.00
N ASP A 104 -4.52 11.66 -4.29
CA ASP A 104 -4.28 12.97 -4.88
C ASP A 104 -5.37 13.99 -4.46
N GLU A 105 -6.57 13.52 -4.13
CA GLU A 105 -7.65 14.35 -3.57
C GLU A 105 -7.34 14.84 -2.14
N GLU A 106 -6.52 14.11 -1.38
CA GLU A 106 -6.15 14.40 0.01
C GLU A 106 -4.75 15.04 0.15
N GLU A 107 -4.45 16.07 -0.67
CA GLU A 107 -3.11 16.66 -0.80
C GLU A 107 -2.49 17.08 0.56
N ASP A 108 -3.26 17.71 1.44
CA ASP A 108 -2.80 18.19 2.75
C ASP A 108 -2.40 17.05 3.69
N GLU A 109 -3.17 15.96 3.69
CA GLU A 109 -2.87 14.76 4.48
C GLU A 109 -1.64 14.05 3.91
N TYR A 110 -1.60 13.88 2.60
CA TYR A 110 -0.47 13.27 1.90
C TYR A 110 0.84 14.00 2.22
N ARG A 111 0.81 15.34 2.17
CA ARG A 111 1.92 16.21 2.55
C ARG A 111 2.31 16.05 4.02
N THR A 112 1.34 16.02 4.92
CA THR A 112 1.58 15.86 6.37
C THR A 112 2.30 14.54 6.67
N ILE A 113 1.90 13.46 5.99
CA ILE A 113 2.52 12.15 6.14
C ILE A 113 3.94 12.15 5.55
N ALA A 114 4.16 12.77 4.39
CA ALA A 114 5.48 12.93 3.80
C ALA A 114 6.43 13.68 4.76
N LEU A 115 5.98 14.79 5.33
CA LEU A 115 6.71 15.57 6.32
C LEU A 115 7.06 14.73 7.55
N ARG A 116 6.10 13.96 8.08
CA ARG A 116 6.32 13.06 9.23
C ARG A 116 7.42 12.03 8.94
N VAL A 117 7.39 11.41 7.76
CA VAL A 117 8.40 10.43 7.31
C VAL A 117 9.78 11.08 7.19
N MET A 118 9.84 12.29 6.60
CA MET A 118 11.09 13.05 6.48
C MET A 118 11.66 13.45 7.85
N LYS A 119 10.84 14.00 8.76
CA LYS A 119 11.24 14.34 10.14
C LYS A 119 11.77 13.13 10.89
N ALA A 120 11.14 11.96 10.74
CA ALA A 120 11.63 10.73 11.34
C ALA A 120 13.05 10.37 10.84
N LYS A 121 13.32 10.54 9.54
CA LYS A 121 14.66 10.32 8.99
C LYS A 121 15.68 11.35 9.47
N ILE A 122 15.28 12.61 9.59
CA ILE A 122 16.13 13.69 10.11
C ILE A 122 16.57 13.38 11.55
N ARG A 123 15.62 13.01 12.42
CA ARG A 123 15.92 12.60 13.80
C ARG A 123 16.91 11.44 13.89
N GLN A 124 16.84 10.50 12.95
CA GLN A 124 17.79 9.37 12.90
C GLN A 124 19.22 9.80 12.54
N LEU A 125 19.39 10.89 11.77
CA LEU A 125 20.71 11.39 11.39
C LEU A 125 21.44 12.10 12.53
N LYS A 126 20.71 12.56 13.56
CA LYS A 126 21.27 13.25 14.75
C LYS A 126 22.17 14.44 14.36
N GLU A 127 21.79 15.16 13.31
CA GLU A 127 22.52 16.30 12.75
C GLU A 127 21.56 17.45 12.51
N TRP A 128 21.87 18.62 13.08
CA TRP A 128 21.10 19.85 12.88
C TRP A 128 21.99 21.09 13.08
N PRO A 129 21.98 22.08 12.16
CA PRO A 129 21.27 22.08 10.88
C PRO A 129 21.83 21.04 9.90
N LEU A 130 21.00 20.57 8.96
CA LEU A 130 21.41 19.53 8.00
C LEU A 130 22.44 20.07 6.99
N SER A 131 23.57 19.37 6.87
CA SER A 131 24.51 19.52 5.76
C SER A 131 23.89 19.15 4.41
N ARG A 132 24.55 19.56 3.32
CA ARG A 132 24.14 19.19 1.95
C ARG A 132 24.06 17.66 1.78
N GLU A 133 25.01 16.92 2.34
CA GLU A 133 25.04 15.47 2.27
C GLU A 133 23.84 14.85 3.01
N SER A 134 23.54 15.33 4.22
CA SER A 134 22.42 14.84 5.02
C SER A 134 21.06 15.17 4.42
N LYS A 135 20.91 16.34 3.78
CA LYS A 135 19.72 16.64 2.95
C LYS A 135 19.53 15.62 1.82
N LEU A 136 20.60 15.27 1.10
CA LEU A 136 20.53 14.24 0.04
C LEU A 136 20.13 12.86 0.60
N LYS A 137 20.59 12.49 1.80
CA LYS A 137 20.19 11.24 2.46
C LYS A 137 18.69 11.21 2.75
N VAL A 138 18.12 12.33 3.22
CA VAL A 138 16.67 12.45 3.49
C VAL A 138 15.87 12.41 2.19
N VAL A 139 16.29 13.14 1.16
CA VAL A 139 15.65 13.11 -0.17
C VAL A 139 15.61 11.69 -0.73
N LYS A 140 16.77 11.01 -0.79
CA LYS A 140 16.85 9.62 -1.27
C LYS A 140 15.93 8.72 -0.47
N PHE A 141 15.92 8.84 0.85
CA PHE A 141 15.03 8.06 1.71
C PHE A 141 13.56 8.30 1.35
N ALA A 142 13.09 9.55 1.30
CA ALA A 142 11.71 9.86 0.95
C ALA A 142 11.32 9.36 -0.45
N MET A 143 12.21 9.47 -1.43
CA MET A 143 12.01 8.89 -2.76
C MET A 143 11.88 7.36 -2.71
N THR A 144 12.70 6.65 -1.93
CA THR A 144 12.55 5.19 -1.75
C THR A 144 11.26 4.79 -1.01
N ARG A 145 10.64 5.73 -0.30
CA ARG A 145 9.31 5.56 0.28
C ARG A 145 8.20 5.84 -0.72
N GLY A 146 8.49 6.42 -1.88
CA GLY A 146 7.54 6.62 -2.97
C GLY A 146 7.01 8.04 -3.13
N PHE A 147 7.54 9.02 -2.39
CA PHE A 147 7.15 10.43 -2.51
C PHE A 147 7.81 11.08 -3.72
N GLU A 148 7.09 11.98 -4.38
CA GLU A 148 7.52 12.72 -5.56
C GLU A 148 8.58 13.76 -5.18
N TYR A 149 9.60 13.90 -6.04
CA TYR A 149 10.69 14.84 -5.80
C TYR A 149 10.21 16.30 -5.62
N PRO A 150 9.26 16.83 -6.41
CA PRO A 150 8.71 18.17 -6.20
C PRO A 150 8.13 18.39 -4.79
N LEU A 151 7.35 17.43 -4.28
CA LEU A 151 6.79 17.49 -2.91
C LEU A 151 7.91 17.52 -1.86
N ILE A 152 8.90 16.64 -1.99
CA ILE A 152 10.03 16.56 -1.06
C ILE A 152 10.80 17.89 -1.02
N VAL A 153 11.10 18.47 -2.19
CA VAL A 153 11.81 19.76 -2.28
C VAL A 153 10.97 20.89 -1.71
N ASN A 154 9.66 20.89 -1.97
CA ASN A 154 8.76 21.89 -1.43
C ASN A 154 8.77 21.83 0.11
N ILE A 155 8.63 20.63 0.71
CA ILE A 155 8.69 20.44 2.16
C ILE A 155 10.00 20.95 2.79
N PHE A 156 11.13 20.77 2.09
CA PHE A 156 12.40 21.33 2.54
C PHE A 156 12.41 22.86 2.58
N ARG A 157 11.75 23.52 1.63
CA ARG A 157 11.75 24.99 1.48
C ARG A 157 10.80 25.67 2.46
N THR A 158 9.68 25.04 2.77
CA THR A 158 8.64 25.63 3.62
C THR A 158 8.84 25.20 5.08
N GLU A 159 8.66 23.94 5.43
CA GLU A 159 8.56 23.52 6.84
C GLU A 159 9.92 23.29 7.48
N ILE A 160 10.86 22.66 6.78
CA ILE A 160 12.20 22.38 7.35
C ILE A 160 13.04 23.65 7.42
N ALA A 161 12.85 24.60 6.51
CA ALA A 161 13.51 25.90 6.59
C ALA A 161 12.97 26.75 7.75
N MET A 162 11.66 26.72 8.02
CA MET A 162 11.06 27.43 9.15
C MET A 162 11.57 26.93 10.52
N MET A 163 11.91 25.64 10.63
CA MET A 163 12.55 25.11 11.85
C MET A 163 13.91 25.76 12.15
N LEU A 164 14.63 26.25 11.14
CA LEU A 164 15.90 26.96 11.35
C LEU A 164 15.70 28.41 11.82
N THR A 165 14.54 28.99 11.56
CA THR A 165 14.21 30.36 11.98
C THR A 165 13.64 30.41 13.39
N GLU A 166 12.92 29.36 13.82
CA GLU A 166 12.32 29.29 15.17
C GLU A 166 13.33 28.97 16.29
N GLU A 167 14.43 28.28 16.01
CA GLU A 167 15.49 28.01 17.02
C GLU A 167 16.44 29.20 17.27
N ASN A 168 16.34 30.26 16.46
CA ASN A 168 17.16 31.48 16.59
C ASN A 168 16.42 32.65 17.27
N GLN A 169 15.27 32.38 17.91
CA GLN A 169 14.53 33.30 18.80
C GLN A 169 14.49 32.73 20.21
#